data_AF-A0A7S0YU41-F1
#
_entry.id   AF-A0A7S0YU41-F1
#
_cell.length_a   1.000
_cell.length_b   1.000
_cell.length_c   1.000
_cell.angle_alpha   90.00
_cell.angle_beta   90.00
_cell.angle_gamma   90.00
#
_symmetry.space_group_name_H-M   'P 1'
#
loop_
_entity.id
_entity.type
_entity.pdbx_description
1 polymer ?
#
loop_
_entity_poly.entity_id
_entity_poly.type
_entity_poly.pdbx_seq_one_letter_code
_entity_poly.pdbx_strand_id
1 'polypeptide(L)'
;GGDVQHFSAGEEHGMSNEQLEGVNEELNRQRMELAQMENLKEEERERAEKEIARKEAALAKEQKERDLLAQQLKAMEEKLVSGSADAEAARQKEEELMRAQIELEERKAEQQRMQRQLEEQDNIRLNQEEMYGSMQEEVQAKTKKLKKLWAKYEQVRGEVSDLQHEWTAEKEDLLQALRDQDRQSKLLSMIINNFIPSEELAKLERHCSWDHDSNDWQVEMPHLTGNSVRRPSQKPKAGVPKGSHALFGDHILEFDASSLGAQEDDAEAGLPSGQPNVYFSYPSQDGAPAYVDDTAPKTAGGE
;
A
#
# COMPACT_ATOMS: atom_id res chain seq x y z
N GLY A 1 -6.71 -7.65 42.81
CA GLY A 1 -6.33 -9.05 42.62
C GLY A 1 -5.34 -9.08 41.48
N GLY A 2 -4.13 -9.52 41.73
CA GLY A 2 -3.04 -9.55 40.77
C GLY A 2 -1.83 -10.14 41.48
N ASP A 3 -1.83 -11.46 41.58
CA ASP A 3 -0.79 -12.28 42.19
C ASP A 3 0.57 -11.91 41.61
N VAL A 4 1.42 -11.29 42.43
CA VAL A 4 2.85 -11.21 42.16
C VAL A 4 3.41 -12.57 42.57
N GLN A 5 3.45 -13.49 41.61
CA GLN A 5 4.10 -14.79 41.79
C GLN A 5 5.57 -14.56 42.14
N HIS A 6 5.92 -14.83 43.39
CA HIS A 6 7.30 -14.98 43.83
C HIS A 6 7.92 -16.14 43.04
N PHE A 7 8.66 -15.82 41.98
CA PHE A 7 9.54 -16.77 41.32
C PHE A 7 10.72 -17.06 42.26
N SER A 8 10.62 -18.18 42.98
CA SER A 8 11.73 -18.77 43.71
C SER A 8 12.78 -19.23 42.70
N ALA A 9 13.73 -18.35 42.38
CA ALA A 9 14.91 -18.73 41.62
C ALA A 9 15.72 -19.72 42.46
N GLY A 10 15.79 -20.98 42.00
CA GLY A 10 16.71 -21.96 42.55
C GLY A 10 18.13 -21.43 42.43
N GLU A 11 18.80 -21.24 43.56
CA GLU A 11 20.21 -20.91 43.62
C GLU A 11 21.03 -22.12 43.15
N GLU A 12 21.15 -22.29 41.83
CA GLU A 12 22.31 -22.98 41.28
C GLU A 12 23.52 -22.07 41.54
N HIS A 13 24.24 -22.36 42.63
CA HIS A 13 25.52 -21.76 42.95
C HIS A 13 26.56 -22.15 41.87
N GLY A 14 26.49 -21.52 40.70
CA GLY A 14 27.58 -21.50 39.73
C GLY A 14 28.73 -20.67 40.29
N MET A 15 29.97 -21.14 40.11
CA MET A 15 31.14 -20.44 40.64
C MET A 15 31.27 -19.03 40.04
N SER A 16 31.63 -18.03 40.87
CA SER A 16 31.87 -16.67 40.39
C SER A 16 33.07 -16.62 39.43
N ASN A 17 33.18 -15.57 38.60
CA ASN A 17 34.24 -15.50 37.58
C ASN A 17 35.65 -15.59 38.21
N GLU A 18 35.83 -14.91 39.34
CA GLU A 18 37.05 -14.92 40.14
C GLU A 18 37.28 -16.28 40.83
N GLN A 19 36.22 -16.99 41.18
CA GLN A 19 36.29 -18.36 41.72
C GLN A 19 36.66 -19.39 40.64
N LEU A 20 36.14 -19.26 39.42
CA LEU A 20 36.47 -20.14 38.29
C LEU A 20 37.93 -19.96 37.86
N GLU A 21 38.40 -18.72 37.79
CA GLU A 21 39.80 -18.40 37.51
C GLU A 21 40.73 -18.92 38.61
N GLY A 22 40.38 -18.70 39.89
CA GLY A 22 41.13 -19.22 41.03
C GLY A 22 41.20 -20.75 41.07
N VAL A 23 40.10 -21.46 40.75
CA VAL A 23 40.08 -22.93 40.66
C VAL A 23 40.92 -23.41 39.48
N ASN A 24 40.93 -22.70 38.35
CA ASN A 24 41.74 -23.02 37.18
C ASN A 24 43.24 -22.80 37.44
N GLU A 25 43.62 -21.73 38.14
CA GLU A 25 45.00 -21.47 38.56
C GLU A 25 45.49 -22.52 39.55
N GLU A 26 44.63 -22.93 40.50
CA GLU A 26 44.95 -23.95 41.48
C GLU A 26 45.11 -25.34 40.84
N LEU A 27 44.26 -25.67 39.86
CA LEU A 27 44.36 -26.91 39.09
C LEU A 27 45.66 -26.95 38.25
N ASN A 28 46.06 -25.81 37.68
CA ASN A 28 47.34 -25.68 36.96
C ASN A 28 48.55 -25.82 37.89
N ARG A 29 48.46 -25.28 39.12
CA ARG A 29 49.50 -25.44 40.14
C ARG A 29 49.65 -26.91 40.54
N GLN A 30 48.54 -27.57 40.82
CA GLN A 30 48.51 -29.01 41.16
C GLN A 30 49.08 -29.87 40.02
N ARG A 31 48.83 -29.51 38.76
CA ARG A 31 49.43 -30.17 37.59
C ARG A 31 50.95 -29.98 37.53
N MET A 32 51.45 -28.76 37.77
CA MET A 32 52.90 -28.51 37.78
C MET A 32 53.60 -29.24 38.93
N GLU A 33 53.00 -29.29 40.11
CA GLU A 33 53.53 -30.03 41.26
C GLU A 33 53.57 -31.53 40.99
N LEU A 34 52.49 -32.10 40.42
CA LEU A 34 52.46 -33.50 40.04
C LEU A 34 53.52 -33.86 38.97
N ALA A 35 53.80 -32.93 38.05
CA ALA A 35 54.83 -33.12 37.02
C ALA A 35 56.27 -33.05 37.57
N GLN A 36 56.50 -32.37 38.70
CA GLN A 36 57.82 -32.24 39.33
C GLN A 36 58.16 -33.39 40.29
N MET A 37 57.16 -34.14 40.79
CA MET A 37 57.38 -35.27 41.69
C MET A 37 57.71 -36.56 40.93
N GLU A 38 59.00 -36.83 40.66
CA GLU A 38 59.46 -38.06 39.96
C GLU A 38 59.46 -39.35 40.80
N ASN A 39 59.16 -39.30 42.11
CA ASN A 39 59.31 -40.43 43.05
C ASN A 39 57.99 -41.02 43.60
N LEU A 40 56.86 -40.82 42.91
CA LEU A 40 55.57 -41.41 43.31
C LEU A 40 55.35 -42.76 42.62
N LYS A 41 54.62 -43.68 43.27
CA LYS A 41 54.18 -44.93 42.63
C LYS A 41 53.31 -44.58 41.43
N GLU A 42 53.61 -45.17 40.27
CA GLU A 42 52.97 -44.88 38.98
C GLU A 42 51.43 -44.93 39.03
N GLU A 43 50.86 -45.84 39.85
CA GLU A 43 49.42 -45.96 40.06
C GLU A 43 48.77 -44.77 40.80
N GLU A 44 49.47 -44.14 41.74
CA GLU A 44 48.93 -42.99 42.50
C GLU A 44 48.97 -41.72 41.65
N ARG A 45 50.00 -41.59 40.81
CA ARG A 45 50.10 -40.54 39.79
C ARG A 45 48.97 -40.66 38.76
N GLU A 46 48.70 -41.86 38.24
CA GLU A 46 47.63 -42.07 37.26
C GLU A 46 46.23 -41.76 37.83
N ARG A 47 45.99 -42.08 39.11
CA ARG A 47 44.72 -41.71 39.79
C ARG A 47 44.58 -40.20 39.96
N ALA A 48 45.66 -39.51 40.32
CA ALA A 48 45.67 -38.06 40.46
C ALA A 48 45.48 -37.35 39.10
N GLU A 49 46.12 -37.83 38.03
CA GLU A 49 45.94 -37.32 36.67
C GLU A 49 44.48 -37.49 36.19
N LYS A 50 43.84 -38.63 36.49
CA LYS A 50 42.43 -38.86 36.17
C LYS A 50 41.48 -37.93 36.94
N GLU A 51 41.74 -37.67 38.21
CA GLU A 51 40.94 -36.74 39.01
C GLU A 51 41.11 -35.29 38.56
N ILE A 52 42.33 -34.87 38.19
CA ILE A 52 42.60 -33.56 37.58
C ILE A 52 41.82 -33.45 36.25
N ALA A 53 41.95 -34.43 35.35
CA ALA A 53 41.25 -34.44 34.07
C ALA A 53 39.71 -34.42 34.22
N ARG A 54 39.17 -35.10 35.24
CA ARG A 54 37.73 -35.06 35.56
C ARG A 54 37.28 -33.67 36.01
N LYS A 55 38.07 -33.00 36.86
CA LYS A 55 37.80 -31.63 37.32
C LYS A 55 37.92 -30.62 36.18
N GLU A 56 38.93 -30.75 35.31
CA GLU A 56 39.08 -29.94 34.09
C GLU A 56 37.86 -30.10 33.16
N ALA A 57 37.39 -31.33 32.94
CA ALA A 57 36.24 -31.59 32.08
C ALA A 57 34.94 -31.03 32.66
N ALA A 58 34.78 -31.02 33.99
CA ALA A 58 33.63 -30.40 34.65
C ALA A 58 33.68 -28.87 34.53
N LEU A 59 34.83 -28.26 34.81
CA LEU A 59 35.04 -26.81 34.70
C LEU A 59 34.87 -26.30 33.27
N ALA A 60 35.34 -27.06 32.27
CA ALA A 60 35.15 -26.72 30.86
C ALA A 60 33.69 -26.80 30.40
N LYS A 61 32.85 -27.64 31.03
CA LYS A 61 31.40 -27.66 30.75
C LYS A 61 30.71 -26.45 31.36
N GLU A 62 31.02 -26.14 32.61
CA GLU A 62 30.49 -24.97 33.31
C GLU A 62 30.86 -23.66 32.60
N GLN A 63 32.10 -23.52 32.13
CA GLN A 63 32.52 -22.39 31.29
C GLN A 63 31.71 -22.28 29.98
N LYS A 64 31.49 -23.39 29.28
CA LYS A 64 30.70 -23.39 28.03
C LYS A 64 29.23 -23.02 28.26
N GLU A 65 28.63 -23.53 29.32
CA GLU A 65 27.25 -23.20 29.70
C GLU A 65 27.14 -21.72 30.07
N ARG A 66 28.10 -21.20 30.84
CA ARG A 66 28.21 -19.79 31.17
C ARG A 66 28.41 -18.90 29.93
N ASP A 67 29.30 -19.28 29.01
CA ASP A 67 29.53 -18.55 27.76
C ASP A 67 28.28 -18.52 26.88
N LEU A 68 27.55 -19.63 26.82
CA LEU A 68 26.27 -19.71 26.09
C LEU A 68 25.23 -18.76 26.70
N LEU A 69 25.09 -18.76 28.03
CA LEU A 69 24.19 -17.85 28.75
C LEU A 69 24.59 -16.39 28.57
N ALA A 70 25.89 -16.08 28.61
CA ALA A 70 26.40 -14.73 28.36
C ALA A 70 26.12 -14.26 26.93
N GLN A 71 26.25 -15.14 25.93
CA GLN A 71 25.88 -14.83 24.55
C GLN A 71 24.37 -14.59 24.40
N GLN A 72 23.52 -15.38 25.07
CA GLN A 72 22.08 -15.19 25.06
C GLN A 72 21.66 -13.88 25.72
N LEU A 73 22.26 -13.52 26.87
CA LEU A 73 22.02 -12.24 27.53
C LEU A 73 22.43 -11.06 26.64
N LYS A 74 23.61 -11.12 26.04
CA LYS A 74 24.09 -10.07 25.12
C LYS A 74 23.18 -9.91 23.90
N ALA A 75 22.70 -11.01 23.33
CA ALA A 75 21.75 -10.98 22.22
C ALA A 75 20.37 -10.42 22.64
N MET A 76 19.95 -10.65 23.88
CA MET A 76 18.71 -10.10 24.43
C MET A 76 18.84 -8.60 24.72
N GLU A 77 19.98 -8.15 25.26
CA GLU A 77 20.32 -6.73 25.46
C GLU A 77 20.35 -5.97 24.14
N GLU A 78 21.01 -6.53 23.10
CA GLU A 78 21.06 -5.91 21.78
C GLU A 78 19.66 -5.76 21.16
N LYS A 79 18.80 -6.77 21.30
CA LYS A 79 17.41 -6.72 20.82
C LYS A 79 16.54 -5.74 21.60
N LEU A 80 16.76 -5.60 22.91
CA LEU A 80 16.05 -4.62 23.73
C LEU A 80 16.45 -3.20 23.33
N VAL A 81 17.76 -2.96 23.15
CA VAL A 81 18.30 -1.68 22.71
C VAL A 81 17.82 -1.34 21.31
N SER A 82 17.86 -2.28 20.35
CA SER A 82 17.33 -2.06 19.01
C SER A 82 15.82 -1.80 19.02
N GLY A 83 15.05 -2.54 19.83
CA GLY A 83 13.62 -2.30 20.01
C GLY A 83 13.30 -0.92 20.58
N SER A 84 14.10 -0.42 21.53
CA SER A 84 13.94 0.94 22.05
C SER A 84 14.33 2.01 21.04
N ALA A 85 15.39 1.80 20.26
CA ALA A 85 15.81 2.72 19.21
C ALA A 85 14.77 2.80 18.08
N ASP A 86 14.17 1.67 17.70
CA ASP A 86 13.11 1.61 16.69
C ASP A 86 11.82 2.29 17.18
N ALA A 87 11.47 2.11 18.46
CA ALA A 87 10.32 2.78 19.08
C ALA A 87 10.52 4.31 19.16
N GLU A 88 11.73 4.77 19.50
CA GLU A 88 12.07 6.19 19.50
C GLU A 88 12.06 6.78 18.09
N ALA A 89 12.59 6.07 17.10
CA ALA A 89 12.56 6.50 15.71
C ALA A 89 11.12 6.55 15.15
N ALA A 90 10.25 5.62 15.53
CA ALA A 90 8.83 5.64 15.19
C ALA A 90 8.13 6.86 15.80
N ARG A 91 8.38 7.16 17.09
CA ARG A 91 7.84 8.34 17.76
C ARG A 91 8.31 9.65 17.12
N GLN A 92 9.59 9.75 16.76
CA GLN A 92 10.13 10.92 16.06
C GLN A 92 9.46 11.13 14.70
N LYS A 93 9.29 10.06 13.91
CA LYS A 93 8.56 10.14 12.63
C LYS A 93 7.11 10.56 12.81
N GLU A 94 6.44 10.06 13.85
CA GLU A 94 5.06 10.46 14.16
C GLU A 94 4.99 11.95 14.56
N GLU A 95 5.92 12.42 15.40
CA GLU A 95 6.03 13.84 15.76
C GLU A 95 6.33 14.73 14.54
N GLU A 96 7.22 14.30 13.64
CA GLU A 96 7.53 15.00 12.39
C GLU A 96 6.31 15.06 11.47
N LEU A 97 5.58 13.95 11.32
CA LEU A 97 4.33 13.91 10.54
C LEU A 97 3.27 14.83 11.13
N MET A 98 3.08 14.83 12.45
CA MET A 98 2.14 15.71 13.13
C MET A 98 2.52 17.18 12.94
N ARG A 99 3.81 17.53 13.05
CA ARG A 99 4.29 18.89 12.77
C ARG A 99 4.04 19.31 11.32
N ALA A 100 4.32 18.42 10.37
CA ALA A 100 4.08 18.67 8.96
C ALA A 100 2.58 18.83 8.65
N GLN A 101 1.71 18.07 9.32
CA GLN A 101 0.25 18.22 9.20
C GLN A 101 -0.22 19.58 9.73
N ILE A 102 0.25 19.98 10.91
CA ILE A 102 -0.09 21.29 11.50
C ILE A 102 0.39 22.42 10.59
N GLU A 103 1.63 22.36 10.08
CA GLU A 103 2.16 23.37 9.16
C GLU A 103 1.34 23.44 7.85
N LEU A 104 0.92 22.29 7.32
CA LEU A 104 0.08 22.22 6.13
C LEU A 104 -1.31 22.84 6.39
N GLU A 105 -1.91 22.56 7.55
CA GLU A 105 -3.19 23.14 7.96
C GLU A 105 -3.09 24.65 8.16
N GLU A 106 -2.05 25.13 8.84
CA GLU A 106 -1.77 26.56 9.02
C GLU A 106 -1.60 27.24 7.67
N ARG A 107 -0.78 26.68 6.78
CA ARG A 107 -0.59 27.21 5.41
C ARG A 107 -1.90 27.25 4.64
N LYS A 108 -2.73 26.20 4.74
CA LYS A 108 -4.05 26.15 4.08
C LYS A 108 -5.01 27.19 4.67
N ALA A 109 -5.00 27.38 5.99
CA ALA A 109 -5.82 28.39 6.67
C ALA A 109 -5.38 29.80 6.29
N GLU A 110 -4.07 30.06 6.20
CA GLU A 110 -3.52 31.33 5.71
C GLU A 110 -3.92 31.59 4.26
N GLN A 111 -3.77 30.60 3.38
CA GLN A 111 -4.22 30.70 1.99
C GLN A 111 -5.70 31.03 1.89
N GLN A 112 -6.55 30.34 2.64
CA GLN A 112 -7.99 30.62 2.67
C GLN A 112 -8.29 32.02 3.22
N ARG A 113 -7.57 32.46 4.26
CA ARG A 113 -7.72 33.82 4.81
C ARG A 113 -7.33 34.88 3.78
N MET A 114 -6.21 34.70 3.10
CA MET A 114 -5.74 35.61 2.04
C MET A 114 -6.74 35.64 0.88
N GLN A 115 -7.29 34.49 0.49
CA GLN A 115 -8.28 34.39 -0.57
C GLN A 115 -9.59 35.11 -0.21
N ARG A 116 -10.10 34.93 1.00
CA ARG A 116 -11.27 35.67 1.49
C ARG A 116 -11.03 37.17 1.54
N GLN A 117 -9.83 37.60 1.97
CA GLN A 117 -9.47 39.02 1.98
C GLN A 117 -9.42 39.60 0.55
N LEU A 118 -8.93 38.83 -0.42
CA LEU A 118 -8.92 39.25 -1.82
C LEU A 118 -10.35 39.38 -2.36
N GLU A 119 -11.20 38.40 -2.09
CA GLU A 119 -12.63 38.42 -2.46
C GLU A 119 -13.35 39.60 -1.83
N GLU A 120 -13.10 39.88 -0.54
CA GLU A 120 -13.69 41.01 0.16
C GLU A 120 -13.21 42.36 -0.37
N GLN A 121 -11.91 42.50 -0.67
CA GLN A 121 -11.41 43.69 -1.35
C GLN A 121 -11.98 43.88 -2.75
N ASP A 122 -12.11 42.79 -3.52
CA ASP A 122 -12.76 42.83 -4.84
C ASP A 122 -14.24 43.25 -4.72
N ASN A 123 -14.95 42.76 -3.70
CA ASN A 123 -16.33 43.15 -3.41
C ASN A 123 -16.45 44.61 -2.96
N ILE A 124 -15.55 45.08 -2.09
CA ILE A 124 -15.51 46.47 -1.63
C ILE A 124 -15.20 47.40 -2.80
N ARG A 125 -14.23 47.05 -3.65
CA ARG A 125 -13.90 47.80 -4.86
C ARG A 125 -15.09 47.85 -5.82
N LEU A 126 -15.78 46.73 -6.00
CA LEU A 126 -17.01 46.65 -6.80
C LEU A 126 -18.11 47.56 -6.24
N ASN A 127 -18.25 47.64 -4.92
CA ASN A 127 -19.27 48.46 -4.25
C ASN A 127 -18.90 49.96 -4.24
N GLN A 128 -17.63 50.32 -4.06
CA GLN A 128 -17.16 51.71 -4.17
C GLN A 128 -17.32 52.26 -5.58
N GLU A 129 -17.18 51.40 -6.60
CA GLU A 129 -17.55 51.75 -7.96
C GLU A 129 -19.03 52.14 -8.08
N GLU A 130 -19.95 51.82 -7.15
CA GLU A 130 -21.40 52.17 -7.26
C GLU A 130 -21.73 53.64 -7.02
N MET A 131 -20.80 54.41 -6.46
CA MET A 131 -20.95 55.86 -6.26
C MET A 131 -20.53 56.59 -7.55
N TYR A 132 -21.39 56.55 -8.57
CA TYR A 132 -21.11 57.20 -9.86
C TYR A 132 -21.34 58.71 -9.80
N GLY A 133 -20.39 59.50 -10.32
CA GLY A 133 -20.52 60.96 -10.40
C GLY A 133 -21.41 61.44 -11.56
N SER A 134 -21.75 60.55 -12.50
CA SER A 134 -22.52 60.84 -13.72
C SER A 134 -23.26 59.60 -14.25
N MET A 135 -24.44 59.80 -14.86
CA MET A 135 -25.25 58.74 -15.49
C MET A 135 -24.48 57.96 -16.57
N GLN A 136 -23.62 58.62 -17.36
CA GLN A 136 -22.80 57.95 -18.37
C GLN A 136 -21.72 57.07 -17.74
N GLU A 137 -21.17 57.48 -16.59
CA GLU A 137 -20.17 56.70 -15.84
C GLU A 137 -20.81 55.45 -15.22
N GLU A 138 -22.04 55.59 -14.72
CA GLU A 138 -22.86 54.49 -14.21
C GLU A 138 -23.13 53.43 -15.28
N VAL A 139 -23.56 53.84 -16.48
CA VAL A 139 -23.81 52.89 -17.58
C VAL A 139 -22.53 52.15 -17.97
N GLN A 140 -21.39 52.86 -18.09
CA GLN A 140 -20.12 52.23 -18.44
C GLN A 140 -19.65 51.24 -17.38
N ALA A 141 -19.77 51.57 -16.11
CA ALA A 141 -19.35 50.70 -15.03
C ALA A 141 -20.30 49.51 -14.87
N LYS A 142 -21.62 49.69 -14.95
CA LYS A 142 -22.58 48.57 -14.99
C LYS A 142 -22.29 47.63 -16.18
N THR A 143 -21.94 48.17 -17.34
CA THR A 143 -21.52 47.36 -18.50
C THR A 143 -20.24 46.58 -18.23
N LYS A 144 -19.24 47.18 -17.57
CA LYS A 144 -18.01 46.49 -17.17
C LYS A 144 -18.28 45.40 -16.14
N LYS A 145 -19.13 45.66 -15.15
CA LYS A 145 -19.57 44.66 -14.16
C LYS A 145 -20.27 43.48 -14.82
N LEU A 146 -21.20 43.77 -15.73
CA LEU A 146 -21.90 42.74 -16.50
C LEU A 146 -20.93 41.87 -17.31
N LYS A 147 -19.95 42.47 -17.99
CA LYS A 147 -18.92 41.72 -18.73
C LYS A 147 -18.09 40.83 -17.80
N LYS A 148 -17.69 41.32 -16.62
CA LYS A 148 -16.96 40.53 -15.62
C LYS A 148 -17.79 39.36 -15.10
N LEU A 149 -19.05 39.60 -14.75
CA LEU A 149 -19.97 38.57 -14.26
C LEU A 149 -20.27 37.52 -15.34
N TRP A 150 -20.46 37.96 -16.59
CA TRP A 150 -20.68 37.07 -17.71
C TRP A 150 -19.45 36.20 -18.00
N ALA A 151 -18.24 36.76 -17.93
CA ALA A 151 -17.00 35.97 -18.05
C ALA A 151 -16.87 34.93 -16.93
N LYS A 152 -17.18 35.30 -15.67
CA LYS A 152 -17.22 34.34 -14.55
C LYS A 152 -18.28 33.26 -14.76
N TYR A 153 -19.46 33.63 -15.25
CA TYR A 153 -20.52 32.68 -15.56
C TYR A 153 -20.10 31.69 -16.64
N GLU A 154 -19.51 32.17 -17.74
CA GLU A 154 -19.07 31.30 -18.84
C GLU A 154 -17.91 30.40 -18.40
N GLN A 155 -17.02 30.90 -17.53
CA GLN A 155 -15.98 30.08 -16.91
C GLN A 155 -16.60 28.94 -16.09
N VAL A 156 -17.50 29.24 -15.15
CA VAL A 156 -18.15 28.22 -14.30
C VAL A 156 -18.98 27.26 -15.16
N ARG A 157 -19.64 27.75 -16.21
CA ARG A 157 -20.38 26.90 -17.15
C ARG A 157 -19.44 25.94 -17.90
N GLY A 158 -18.26 26.41 -18.30
CA GLY A 158 -17.20 25.57 -18.87
C GLY A 158 -16.75 24.50 -17.86
N GLU A 159 -16.42 24.91 -16.63
CA GLU A 159 -16.03 23.99 -15.55
C GLU A 159 -17.08 22.91 -15.30
N VAL A 160 -18.38 23.25 -15.30
CA VAL A 160 -19.47 22.27 -15.16
C VAL A 160 -19.51 21.30 -16.36
N SER A 161 -19.31 21.80 -17.58
CA SER A 161 -19.26 20.97 -18.77
C SER A 161 -18.09 19.99 -18.74
N ASP A 162 -16.91 20.47 -18.33
CA ASP A 162 -15.70 19.67 -18.22
C ASP A 162 -15.87 18.57 -17.16
N LEU A 163 -16.36 18.92 -15.97
CA LEU A 163 -16.69 17.96 -14.91
C LEU A 163 -17.70 16.90 -15.37
N GLN A 164 -18.72 17.31 -16.13
CA GLN A 164 -19.72 16.38 -16.66
C GLN A 164 -19.11 15.40 -17.67
N HIS A 165 -18.16 15.88 -18.50
CA HIS A 165 -17.45 15.04 -19.45
C HIS A 165 -16.53 14.04 -18.74
N GLU A 166 -15.73 14.50 -17.77
CA GLU A 166 -14.88 13.66 -16.94
C GLU A 166 -15.68 12.58 -16.22
N TRP A 167 -16.79 12.96 -15.57
CA TRP A 167 -17.65 12.01 -14.89
C TRP A 167 -18.23 10.96 -15.83
N THR A 168 -18.61 11.36 -17.04
CA THR A 168 -19.16 10.43 -18.04
C THR A 168 -18.07 9.46 -18.53
N ALA A 169 -16.86 9.95 -18.78
CA ALA A 169 -15.73 9.13 -19.17
C ALA A 169 -15.34 8.13 -18.07
N GLU A 170 -15.19 8.58 -16.82
CA GLU A 170 -14.87 7.71 -15.68
C GLU A 170 -15.95 6.65 -15.47
N LYS A 171 -17.23 7.04 -15.58
CA LYS A 171 -18.34 6.10 -15.51
C LYS A 171 -18.27 5.05 -16.63
N GLU A 172 -17.92 5.45 -17.84
CA GLU A 172 -17.77 4.52 -18.97
C GLU A 172 -16.62 3.54 -18.74
N ASP A 173 -15.48 4.01 -18.23
CA ASP A 173 -14.33 3.17 -17.88
C ASP A 173 -14.68 2.15 -16.78
N LEU A 174 -15.37 2.59 -15.72
CA LEU A 174 -15.84 1.70 -14.66
C LEU A 174 -16.82 0.64 -15.18
N LEU A 175 -17.75 1.05 -16.05
CA LEU A 175 -18.68 0.11 -16.69
C LEU A 175 -17.95 -0.87 -17.61
N GLN A 176 -16.91 -0.42 -18.31
CA GLN A 176 -16.09 -1.29 -19.15
C GLN A 176 -15.34 -2.32 -18.32
N ALA A 177 -14.70 -1.91 -17.22
CA ALA A 177 -14.04 -2.82 -16.28
C ALA A 177 -15.03 -3.86 -15.71
N LEU A 178 -16.24 -3.45 -15.35
CA LEU A 178 -17.30 -4.36 -14.90
C LEU A 178 -17.68 -5.39 -15.98
N ARG A 179 -17.86 -4.96 -17.24
CA ARG A 179 -18.17 -5.86 -18.36
C ARG A 179 -17.05 -6.86 -18.60
N ASP A 180 -15.80 -6.42 -18.54
CA ASP A 180 -14.65 -7.28 -18.74
C ASP A 180 -14.50 -8.30 -17.60
N GLN A 181 -14.71 -7.89 -16.35
CA GLN A 181 -14.73 -8.78 -15.20
C GLN A 181 -15.89 -9.80 -15.28
N ASP A 182 -17.08 -9.37 -15.68
CA ASP A 182 -18.24 -10.25 -15.87
C ASP A 182 -17.99 -11.26 -17.00
N ARG A 183 -17.39 -10.82 -18.11
CA ARG A 183 -16.98 -11.71 -19.20
C ARG A 183 -15.96 -12.75 -18.73
N GLN A 184 -14.95 -12.34 -17.96
CA GLN A 184 -13.96 -13.25 -17.40
C GLN A 184 -14.59 -14.25 -16.44
N SER A 185 -15.47 -13.80 -15.54
CA SER A 185 -16.17 -14.65 -14.59
C SER A 185 -17.07 -15.67 -15.29
N LYS A 186 -17.82 -15.26 -16.31
CA LYS A 186 -18.63 -16.15 -17.15
C LYS A 186 -17.78 -17.16 -17.90
N LEU A 187 -16.65 -16.73 -18.46
CA LEU A 187 -15.70 -17.63 -19.13
C LEU A 187 -15.18 -18.70 -18.17
N LEU A 188 -14.70 -18.30 -17.00
CA LEU A 188 -14.21 -19.23 -15.97
C LEU A 188 -15.31 -20.19 -15.50
N SER A 189 -16.51 -19.68 -15.26
CA SER A 189 -17.68 -20.50 -14.89
C SER A 189 -18.01 -21.53 -15.98
N MET A 190 -17.96 -21.13 -17.26
CA MET A 190 -18.18 -22.03 -18.38
C MET A 190 -17.09 -23.11 -18.46
N ILE A 191 -15.82 -22.74 -18.25
CA ILE A 191 -14.71 -23.70 -18.20
C ILE A 191 -14.92 -24.70 -17.07
N ILE A 192 -15.24 -24.23 -15.86
CA ILE A 192 -15.52 -25.09 -14.70
C ILE A 192 -16.64 -26.08 -15.03
N ASN A 193 -17.78 -25.59 -15.53
CA ASN A 193 -18.94 -26.42 -15.83
C ASN A 193 -18.71 -27.46 -16.94
N ASN A 194 -17.84 -27.17 -17.92
CA ASN A 194 -17.58 -28.09 -19.03
C ASN A 194 -16.44 -29.08 -18.76
N PHE A 195 -15.45 -28.71 -17.93
CA PHE A 195 -14.22 -29.50 -17.76
C PHE A 195 -14.05 -30.12 -16.38
N ILE A 196 -14.79 -29.68 -15.35
CA ILE A 196 -14.65 -30.17 -13.98
C ILE A 196 -15.94 -30.90 -13.57
N PRO A 197 -15.88 -32.20 -13.23
CA PRO A 197 -17.02 -32.91 -12.67
C PRO A 197 -17.53 -32.25 -11.38
N SER A 198 -18.85 -32.17 -11.21
CA SER A 198 -19.49 -31.52 -10.06
C SER A 198 -19.08 -32.10 -8.70
N GLU A 199 -18.76 -33.41 -8.64
CA GLU A 199 -18.28 -34.05 -7.42
C GLU A 199 -16.91 -33.54 -6.97
N GLU A 200 -15.99 -33.28 -7.91
CA GLU A 200 -14.66 -32.76 -7.60
C GLU A 200 -14.71 -31.27 -7.26
N LEU A 201 -15.60 -30.51 -7.91
CA LEU A 201 -15.87 -29.11 -7.55
C LEU A 201 -16.38 -28.98 -6.11
N ALA A 202 -17.36 -29.80 -5.72
CA ALA A 202 -17.91 -29.81 -4.36
C ALA A 202 -16.86 -30.22 -3.29
N LYS A 203 -15.90 -31.09 -3.65
CA LYS A 203 -14.76 -31.39 -2.78
C LYS A 203 -13.85 -30.17 -2.65
N LEU A 204 -13.58 -29.44 -3.73
CA LEU A 204 -12.71 -28.27 -3.70
C LEU A 204 -13.32 -27.13 -2.88
N GLU A 205 -14.61 -26.83 -3.06
CA GLU A 205 -15.32 -25.79 -2.32
C GLU A 205 -15.29 -26.00 -0.80
N ARG A 206 -15.32 -27.26 -0.34
CA ARG A 206 -15.25 -27.60 1.10
C ARG A 206 -13.89 -27.34 1.73
N HIS A 207 -12.83 -27.34 0.94
CA HIS A 207 -11.44 -27.23 1.41
C HIS A 207 -10.77 -25.94 0.91
N CYS A 208 -11.57 -24.96 0.47
CA CYS A 208 -11.12 -23.66 0.00
C CYS A 208 -11.67 -22.57 0.93
N SER A 209 -10.78 -21.79 1.52
CA SER A 209 -11.14 -20.69 2.40
C SER A 209 -10.54 -19.39 1.87
N TRP A 210 -11.31 -18.31 1.94
CA TRP A 210 -10.81 -16.98 1.62
C TRP A 210 -9.96 -16.45 2.79
N ASP A 211 -8.72 -16.06 2.51
CA ASP A 211 -7.86 -15.38 3.47
C ASP A 211 -7.95 -13.86 3.28
N HIS A 212 -8.48 -13.17 4.29
CA HIS A 212 -8.61 -11.72 4.27
C HIS A 212 -7.27 -10.98 4.40
N ASP A 213 -6.25 -11.59 5.03
CA ASP A 213 -4.96 -10.94 5.25
C ASP A 213 -4.12 -10.93 3.98
N SER A 214 -4.14 -12.05 3.23
CA SER A 214 -3.45 -12.16 1.93
C SER A 214 -4.32 -11.73 0.73
N ASN A 215 -5.63 -11.53 0.94
CA ASN A 215 -6.63 -11.23 -0.09
C ASN A 215 -6.58 -12.25 -1.25
N ASP A 216 -6.48 -13.54 -0.90
CA ASP A 216 -6.37 -14.64 -1.86
C ASP A 216 -7.06 -15.91 -1.33
N TRP A 217 -7.36 -16.85 -2.23
CA TRP A 217 -7.93 -18.15 -1.88
C TRP A 217 -6.85 -19.10 -1.36
N GLN A 218 -7.03 -19.62 -0.16
CA GLN A 218 -6.20 -20.68 0.40
C GLN A 218 -6.88 -22.04 0.24
N VAL A 219 -6.15 -23.02 -0.30
CA VAL A 219 -6.65 -24.39 -0.45
C VAL A 219 -5.94 -25.32 0.51
N GLU A 220 -6.70 -25.91 1.45
CA GLU A 220 -6.18 -26.73 2.55
C GLU A 220 -5.49 -28.02 2.05
N MET A 221 -5.94 -28.55 0.91
CA MET A 221 -5.43 -29.78 0.31
C MET A 221 -4.86 -29.52 -1.10
N PRO A 222 -3.57 -29.14 -1.24
CA PRO A 222 -2.96 -28.77 -2.52
C PRO A 222 -2.93 -29.88 -3.60
N HIS A 223 -3.15 -31.14 -3.21
CA HIS A 223 -3.25 -32.25 -4.15
C HIS A 223 -4.59 -32.26 -4.92
N LEU A 224 -5.63 -31.63 -4.37
CA LEU A 224 -6.96 -31.54 -4.96
C LEU A 224 -7.04 -30.55 -6.13
N THR A 225 -6.13 -29.57 -6.18
CA THR A 225 -6.14 -28.51 -7.20
C THR A 225 -5.32 -28.83 -8.45
N GLY A 226 -4.59 -29.96 -8.48
CA GLY A 226 -3.74 -30.37 -9.62
C GLY A 226 -2.58 -29.42 -9.97
N ASN A 227 -2.60 -28.18 -9.48
CA ASN A 227 -1.70 -27.09 -9.80
C ASN A 227 -0.37 -27.14 -9.01
N SER A 228 -0.27 -28.06 -8.03
CA SER A 228 0.95 -28.27 -7.24
C SER A 228 2.09 -28.95 -8.03
N VAL A 229 1.80 -29.63 -9.14
CA VAL A 229 2.75 -30.56 -9.79
C VAL A 229 3.71 -29.89 -10.80
N ARG A 230 3.61 -28.59 -11.10
CA ARG A 230 4.55 -27.94 -12.05
C ARG A 230 4.94 -26.51 -11.65
N ARG A 231 5.79 -26.38 -10.63
CA ARG A 231 6.86 -25.37 -10.73
C ARG A 231 8.12 -26.11 -11.17
N PRO A 232 8.54 -26.04 -12.45
CA PRO A 232 9.88 -26.48 -12.79
C PRO A 232 10.83 -25.67 -11.90
N SER A 233 11.63 -26.36 -11.08
CA SER A 233 12.66 -25.73 -10.27
C SER A 233 13.46 -24.80 -11.20
N GLN A 234 13.37 -23.49 -10.99
CA GLN A 234 14.30 -22.59 -11.64
C GLN A 234 15.67 -22.96 -11.09
N LYS A 235 16.44 -23.72 -11.87
CA LYS A 235 17.87 -23.86 -11.62
C LYS A 235 18.43 -22.44 -11.60
N PRO A 236 19.11 -22.00 -10.54
CA PRO A 236 19.65 -20.65 -10.49
C PRO A 236 20.63 -20.50 -11.66
N LYS A 237 20.28 -19.66 -12.64
CA LYS A 237 21.21 -19.30 -13.70
C LYS A 237 22.31 -18.46 -13.07
N ALA A 238 23.54 -18.93 -13.22
CA ALA A 238 24.73 -18.21 -12.80
C ALA A 238 24.80 -16.84 -13.49
N GLY A 239 24.99 -15.80 -12.69
CA GLY A 239 25.66 -14.54 -13.02
C GLY A 239 25.07 -13.70 -14.16
N VAL A 240 24.23 -12.72 -13.83
CA VAL A 240 24.16 -11.46 -14.59
C VAL A 240 24.23 -10.31 -13.57
N PRO A 241 25.16 -9.35 -13.74
CA PRO A 241 25.36 -8.26 -12.78
C PRO A 241 24.19 -7.28 -12.82
N LYS A 242 23.78 -6.83 -11.62
CA LYS A 242 22.79 -5.76 -11.43
C LYS A 242 23.41 -4.43 -11.86
N GLY A 243 22.81 -3.77 -12.84
CA GLY A 243 23.17 -2.42 -13.23
C GLY A 243 22.14 -1.80 -14.18
N SER A 244 21.66 -0.62 -13.78
CA SER A 244 20.89 0.37 -14.52
C SER A 244 19.38 0.16 -14.75
N HIS A 245 18.66 1.06 -14.09
CA HIS A 245 17.31 1.55 -14.30
C HIS A 245 17.11 2.07 -15.75
N ALA A 246 16.02 1.70 -16.41
CA ALA A 246 15.28 2.52 -17.39
C ALA A 246 14.12 1.68 -17.96
N LEU A 247 12.86 2.06 -17.67
CA LEU A 247 11.96 2.85 -18.53
C LEU A 247 11.16 1.97 -19.50
N PHE A 248 9.85 2.18 -19.40
CA PHE A 248 8.82 1.87 -20.39
C PHE A 248 9.35 1.81 -21.84
N GLY A 249 8.98 0.75 -22.56
CA GLY A 249 9.06 0.67 -24.02
C GLY A 249 7.94 -0.27 -24.49
N ASP A 250 6.83 0.26 -24.98
CA ASP A 250 6.58 0.60 -26.39
C ASP A 250 6.63 -0.62 -27.31
N HIS A 251 5.45 -1.15 -27.63
CA HIS A 251 5.20 -1.90 -28.85
C HIS A 251 3.88 -1.39 -29.44
N ILE A 252 3.94 -0.17 -29.98
CA ILE A 252 3.01 0.32 -30.98
C ILE A 252 3.28 -0.47 -32.26
N LEU A 253 2.27 -1.21 -32.73
CA LEU A 253 2.26 -1.79 -34.06
C LEU A 253 2.12 -0.65 -35.08
N GLU A 254 3.17 -0.48 -35.87
CA GLU A 254 3.25 0.46 -36.99
C GLU A 254 2.25 0.04 -38.09
N PHE A 255 1.15 0.78 -38.20
CA PHE A 255 0.22 0.71 -39.33
C PHE A 255 0.52 1.87 -40.28
N ASP A 256 1.00 1.54 -41.48
CA ASP A 256 1.35 2.50 -42.53
C ASP A 256 0.08 3.18 -43.09
N ALA A 257 -0.07 4.47 -42.78
CA ALA A 257 -1.20 5.31 -43.16
C ALA A 257 -0.97 6.08 -44.47
N SER A 258 -0.13 5.58 -45.38
CA SER A 258 0.20 6.30 -46.63
C SER A 258 -0.66 5.95 -47.85
N SER A 259 -1.85 5.35 -47.70
CA SER A 259 -2.64 4.86 -48.86
C SER A 259 -4.10 5.31 -48.98
N LEU A 260 -4.57 6.36 -48.29
CA LEU A 260 -5.85 6.98 -48.66
C LEU A 260 -5.75 8.49 -48.74
N GLY A 261 -5.46 8.96 -49.95
CA GLY A 261 -5.68 10.33 -50.36
C GLY A 261 -7.17 10.65 -50.46
N ALA A 262 -7.48 11.82 -49.90
CA ALA A 262 -8.65 12.68 -50.05
C ALA A 262 -9.66 12.36 -51.18
N GLN A 263 -10.94 12.27 -50.78
CA GLN A 263 -12.04 12.84 -51.55
C GLN A 263 -13.14 13.29 -50.56
N GLU A 264 -13.23 14.60 -50.38
CA GLU A 264 -14.35 15.27 -49.69
C GLU A 264 -15.54 15.29 -50.65
N ASP A 265 -16.56 14.48 -50.38
CA ASP A 265 -17.87 14.60 -50.99
C ASP A 265 -18.89 14.76 -49.84
N ASP A 266 -19.46 15.97 -49.75
CA ASP A 266 -20.58 16.30 -48.87
C ASP A 266 -21.81 15.49 -49.25
N ALA A 267 -22.17 14.49 -48.42
CA ALA A 267 -23.43 13.77 -48.54
C ALA A 267 -24.04 13.47 -47.15
N GLU A 268 -25.11 14.18 -46.86
CA GLU A 268 -26.06 13.95 -45.78
C GLU A 268 -26.56 12.49 -45.81
N ALA A 269 -26.12 11.68 -44.84
CA ALA A 269 -26.55 10.29 -44.68
C ALA A 269 -27.17 10.10 -43.29
N GLY A 270 -28.49 9.90 -43.27
CA GLY A 270 -29.29 9.68 -42.08
C GLY A 270 -28.84 8.47 -41.25
N LEU A 271 -28.91 8.66 -39.93
CA LEU A 271 -28.71 7.61 -38.93
C LEU A 271 -29.67 6.42 -39.18
N PRO A 272 -29.19 5.17 -39.24
CA PRO A 272 -30.06 4.02 -39.31
C PRO A 272 -30.83 3.86 -37.99
N SER A 273 -32.16 3.84 -38.10
CA SER A 273 -33.08 3.58 -37.00
C SER A 273 -33.00 2.12 -36.53
N GLY A 274 -32.90 1.91 -35.21
CA GLY A 274 -33.57 0.79 -34.56
C GLY A 274 -32.68 -0.26 -33.90
N GLN A 275 -32.17 0.06 -32.71
CA GLN A 275 -32.31 -0.83 -31.54
C GLN A 275 -32.58 0.03 -30.30
N PRO A 276 -33.64 -0.24 -29.52
CA PRO A 276 -33.94 0.52 -28.33
C PRO A 276 -32.91 0.21 -27.23
N ASN A 277 -32.35 1.25 -26.63
CA ASN A 277 -31.46 1.15 -25.48
C ASN A 277 -32.28 0.66 -24.26
N VAL A 278 -32.14 -0.62 -23.89
CA VAL A 278 -33.00 -1.30 -22.90
C VAL A 278 -32.69 -0.90 -21.45
N TYR A 279 -31.65 -0.10 -21.19
CA TYR A 279 -31.21 0.18 -19.82
C TYR A 279 -31.71 1.50 -19.22
N PHE A 280 -32.47 2.30 -19.99
CA PHE A 280 -33.11 3.52 -19.47
C PHE A 280 -34.60 3.55 -19.85
N SER A 281 -35.42 2.91 -19.02
CA SER A 281 -36.83 3.28 -18.93
C SER A 281 -37.30 3.19 -17.49
N TYR A 282 -37.47 4.35 -16.86
CA TYR A 282 -38.31 4.59 -15.69
C TYR A 282 -38.91 6.01 -15.81
N PRO A 283 -40.12 6.22 -15.29
CA PRO A 283 -41.28 6.58 -16.09
C PRO A 283 -41.68 8.03 -15.79
N SER A 284 -42.21 8.73 -16.80
CA SER A 284 -42.87 10.02 -16.58
C SER A 284 -44.13 9.79 -15.75
N GLN A 285 -44.01 9.90 -14.43
CA GLN A 285 -45.14 10.16 -13.54
C GLN A 285 -45.26 11.67 -13.40
N ASP A 286 -46.39 12.18 -13.92
CA ASP A 286 -47.07 13.44 -13.64
C ASP A 286 -46.29 14.49 -12.83
N GLY A 287 -45.81 15.54 -13.52
CA GLY A 287 -45.44 16.80 -12.87
C GLY A 287 -44.24 17.57 -13.42
N ALA A 288 -43.54 17.10 -14.46
CA ALA A 288 -42.44 17.86 -15.06
C ALA A 288 -42.98 18.88 -16.09
N PRO A 289 -42.65 20.19 -15.99
CA PRO A 289 -43.06 21.16 -16.99
C PRO A 289 -42.41 20.83 -18.34
N ALA A 290 -43.22 20.79 -19.40
CA ALA A 290 -42.75 20.59 -20.76
C ALA A 290 -41.72 21.67 -21.11
N TYR A 291 -40.52 21.24 -21.53
CA TYR A 291 -39.52 22.13 -22.09
C TYR A 291 -40.05 22.64 -23.44
N VAL A 292 -40.40 23.92 -23.51
CA VAL A 292 -40.80 24.60 -24.74
C VAL A 292 -39.53 25.18 -25.36
N ASP A 293 -39.17 24.67 -26.53
CA ASP A 293 -38.01 25.14 -27.29
C ASP A 293 -38.38 26.44 -28.04
N ASP A 294 -37.98 27.58 -27.49
CA ASP A 294 -38.26 28.93 -28.03
C ASP A 294 -37.45 29.27 -29.30
N THR A 295 -36.72 28.31 -29.89
CA THR A 295 -35.92 28.51 -31.11
C THR A 295 -36.65 28.16 -32.41
N ALA A 296 -37.89 27.66 -32.36
CA ALA A 296 -38.66 27.39 -33.57
C ALA A 296 -39.18 28.69 -34.23
N PRO A 297 -38.92 28.93 -35.53
CA PRO A 297 -39.45 30.11 -36.22
C PRO A 297 -40.97 30.00 -36.32
N LYS A 298 -41.69 31.00 -35.76
CA LYS A 298 -43.13 31.16 -35.97
C LYS A 298 -43.43 31.22 -37.46
N THR A 299 -44.02 30.18 -38.00
CA THR A 299 -44.62 30.20 -39.32
C THR A 299 -45.81 31.15 -39.28
N ALA A 300 -45.63 32.33 -39.85
CA ALA A 300 -46.71 33.21 -40.23
C ALA A 300 -47.45 32.56 -41.41
N GLY A 301 -48.71 32.23 -41.21
CA GLY A 301 -49.60 31.76 -42.27
C GLY A 301 -51.03 32.02 -41.85
N GLY A 302 -51.58 33.14 -42.33
CA GLY A 302 -53.01 33.42 -42.24
C GLY A 302 -53.76 32.66 -43.33
N GLU A 303 -54.97 32.21 -42.97
CA GLU A 303 -56.26 32.50 -43.60
C GLU A 303 -57.37 32.22 -42.58
#